data_AF-A0A820LR98-F1
#
_entry.id   AF-A0A820LR98-F1
#
_cell.length_a   1.000
_cell.length_b   1.000
_cell.length_c   1.000
_cell.angle_alpha   90.00
_cell.angle_beta   90.00
_cell.angle_gamma   90.00
#
_symmetry.space_group_name_H-M   'P 1'
#
loop_
_entity.id
_entity.type
_entity.pdbx_description
1 polymer ?
#
loop_
_entity_poly.entity_id
_entity_poly.type
_entity_poly.pdbx_seq_one_letter_code
_entity_poly.pdbx_strand_id
1 'polypeptide(L)'
;MIPNVRRNAWIAKERSITVANELTQDESAAIQLYTMEWIPSDQSFYIHINTALREANRDKLIPFLCYLKLVLTALWKLPSMKTTVWSGVKGDLSTQYPIGK
;
A
#
# COMPACT_ATOMS: atom_id res chain seq x y z
N MET A 1 3.63 15.49 9.54
CA MET A 1 2.86 14.36 10.11
C MET A 1 1.71 14.07 9.16
N ILE A 2 1.46 12.80 8.79
CA ILE A 2 0.35 12.45 7.90
C ILE A 2 -0.97 12.69 8.63
N PRO A 3 -1.87 13.56 8.12
CA PRO A 3 -3.15 13.85 8.78
C PRO A 3 -3.98 12.58 8.96
N ASN A 4 -4.73 12.47 10.06
CA ASN A 4 -5.71 11.39 10.30
C ASN A 4 -5.19 9.95 10.29
N VAL A 5 -3.88 9.70 10.14
CA VAL A 5 -3.30 8.35 10.04
C VAL A 5 -3.67 7.45 11.22
N ARG A 6 -3.70 7.98 12.44
CA ARG A 6 -4.11 7.21 13.63
C ARG A 6 -5.57 6.80 13.58
N ARG A 7 -6.46 7.71 13.18
CA ARG A 7 -7.89 7.45 13.03
C ARG A 7 -8.14 6.42 11.94
N ASN A 8 -7.51 6.57 10.79
CA ASN A 8 -7.70 5.66 9.66
C ASN A 8 -7.09 4.28 9.92
N ALA A 9 -5.95 4.21 10.64
CA ALA A 9 -5.41 2.95 11.12
C ALA A 9 -6.37 2.24 12.10
N TRP A 10 -6.99 2.99 13.02
CA TRP A 10 -8.03 2.43 13.90
C TRP A 10 -9.22 1.90 13.08
N ILE A 11 -9.75 2.67 12.13
CA ILE A 11 -10.84 2.24 11.25
C ILE A 11 -10.46 0.98 10.47
N ALA A 12 -9.23 0.90 9.94
CA ALA A 12 -8.74 -0.29 9.26
C ALA A 12 -8.73 -1.51 10.20
N LYS A 13 -8.21 -1.36 11.42
CA LYS A 13 -8.20 -2.45 12.41
C LYS A 13 -9.61 -2.94 12.77
N GLU A 14 -10.56 -2.03 12.97
CA GLU A 14 -11.96 -2.39 13.25
C GLU A 14 -12.61 -3.16 12.09
N ARG A 15 -12.30 -2.77 10.85
CA ARG A 15 -12.81 -3.47 9.66
C ARG A 15 -12.15 -4.82 9.42
N SER A 16 -10.93 -5.02 9.93
CA SER A 16 -10.16 -6.27 9.81
C SER A 16 -10.43 -7.28 10.95
N ILE A 17 -11.51 -7.12 11.73
CA ILE A 17 -11.88 -8.06 12.80
C ILE A 17 -12.28 -9.45 12.25
N THR A 18 -12.74 -9.52 11.01
CA THR A 18 -13.18 -10.76 10.35
C THR A 18 -12.34 -11.04 9.11
N VAL A 19 -11.15 -11.63 9.25
CA VAL A 19 -10.32 -11.92 8.08
C VAL A 19 -9.64 -13.28 8.19
N ALA A 20 -9.61 -13.95 7.03
CA ALA A 20 -9.22 -15.31 6.74
C ALA A 20 -8.03 -15.84 7.58
N ASN A 21 -8.11 -17.13 7.92
CA ASN A 21 -7.27 -17.89 8.87
C ASN A 21 -5.74 -17.72 8.77
N GLU A 22 -5.21 -17.06 7.74
CA GLU A 22 -3.78 -16.94 7.47
C GLU A 22 -3.18 -15.57 7.85
N LEU A 23 -3.99 -14.51 7.96
CA LEU A 23 -3.53 -13.17 8.33
C LEU A 23 -3.93 -12.78 9.75
N THR A 24 -3.03 -12.12 10.46
CA THR A 24 -3.39 -11.43 11.72
C THR A 24 -4.24 -10.19 11.43
N GLN A 25 -4.96 -9.70 12.44
CA GLN A 25 -5.74 -8.46 12.33
C GLN A 25 -4.87 -7.27 11.89
N ASP A 26 -3.66 -7.14 12.42
CA ASP A 26 -2.74 -6.05 12.06
C ASP A 26 -2.23 -6.16 10.62
N GLU A 27 -1.98 -7.37 10.14
CA GLU A 27 -1.57 -7.62 8.75
C GLU A 27 -2.70 -7.28 7.77
N SER A 28 -3.93 -7.70 8.05
CA SER A 28 -5.07 -7.33 7.21
C SER A 28 -5.35 -5.84 7.28
N ALA A 29 -5.28 -5.24 8.47
CA ALA A 29 -5.47 -3.80 8.65
C ALA A 29 -4.38 -3.00 7.92
N ALA A 30 -3.15 -3.50 7.84
CA ALA A 30 -2.09 -2.87 7.09
C ALA A 30 -2.38 -2.84 5.58
N ILE A 31 -2.87 -3.95 5.01
CA ILE A 31 -3.30 -4.02 3.60
C ILE A 31 -4.50 -3.10 3.36
N GLN A 32 -5.47 -3.08 4.27
CA GLN A 32 -6.63 -2.22 4.16
C GLN A 32 -6.23 -0.74 4.26
N LEU A 33 -5.34 -0.37 5.17
CA LEU A 33 -4.83 1.00 5.29
C LEU A 33 -4.09 1.45 4.03
N TYR A 34 -3.37 0.55 3.36
CA TYR A 34 -2.71 0.83 2.08
C TYR A 34 -3.71 1.08 0.96
N THR A 35 -4.84 0.39 0.94
CA THR A 35 -5.82 0.47 -0.15
C THR A 35 -6.95 1.46 0.12
N MET A 36 -7.03 2.00 1.33
CA MET A 36 -8.08 2.94 1.75
C MET A 36 -7.86 4.32 1.12
N GLU A 37 -8.86 4.77 0.37
CA GLU A 37 -8.94 6.15 -0.11
C GLU A 37 -9.43 7.08 1.00
N TRP A 38 -8.77 8.22 1.18
CA TRP A 38 -9.10 9.26 2.15
C TRP A 38 -9.70 10.47 1.45
N ILE A 39 -10.31 11.36 2.24
CA ILE A 39 -10.83 12.63 1.75
C ILE A 39 -10.10 13.74 2.50
N PRO A 40 -9.35 14.62 1.80
CA PRO A 40 -9.10 14.62 0.34
C PRO A 40 -8.15 13.49 -0.10
N SER A 41 -8.22 13.12 -1.38
CA SER A 41 -7.52 11.95 -1.94
C SER A 41 -6.01 12.07 -1.91
N ASP A 42 -5.47 13.27 -2.09
CA ASP A 42 -4.04 13.58 -2.02
C ASP A 42 -3.42 13.33 -0.64
N GLN A 43 -4.24 13.16 0.39
CA GLN A 43 -3.81 12.81 1.75
C GLN A 43 -3.87 11.31 2.03
N SER A 44 -4.34 10.50 1.08
CA SER A 44 -4.40 9.05 1.23
C SER A 44 -3.04 8.47 1.59
N PHE A 45 -3.03 7.52 2.51
CA PHE A 45 -1.79 6.99 3.08
C PHE A 45 -0.84 6.41 2.02
N TYR A 46 -1.39 5.72 1.02
CA TYR A 46 -0.60 5.13 -0.06
C TYR A 46 0.11 6.19 -0.90
N ILE A 47 -0.43 7.40 -1.04
CA ILE A 47 0.22 8.47 -1.79
C ILE A 47 1.51 8.88 -1.08
N HIS A 48 1.45 9.07 0.24
CA HIS A 48 2.62 9.40 1.04
C HIS A 48 3.70 8.32 1.00
N ILE A 49 3.32 7.04 1.17
CA ILE A 49 4.27 5.93 1.10
C ILE A 49 4.86 5.79 -0.31
N ASN A 50 4.03 5.79 -1.35
CA ASN A 50 4.52 5.62 -2.72
C ASN A 50 5.38 6.80 -3.17
N THR A 51 5.13 7.99 -2.64
CA THR A 51 6.02 9.14 -2.83
C THR A 51 7.38 8.88 -2.16
N ALA A 52 7.39 8.52 -0.88
CA ALA A 52 8.61 8.21 -0.14
C ALA A 52 9.42 7.05 -0.75
N LEU A 53 8.76 6.05 -1.34
CA LEU A 53 9.41 4.94 -2.05
C LEU A 53 10.10 5.39 -3.35
N ARG A 54 9.53 6.37 -4.06
CA ARG A 54 10.05 6.91 -5.32
C ARG A 54 11.13 7.97 -5.11
N GLU A 55 11.16 8.61 -3.95
CA GLU A 55 12.16 9.61 -3.59
C GLU A 55 13.58 9.04 -3.60
N ALA A 56 14.53 9.80 -4.18
CA ALA A 56 15.94 9.43 -4.18
C ALA A 56 16.53 9.43 -2.76
N ASN A 57 16.05 10.35 -1.91
CA ASN A 57 16.46 10.42 -0.51
C ASN A 57 15.80 9.30 0.32
N ARG A 58 16.58 8.28 0.67
CA ARG A 58 16.11 7.11 1.44
C ARG A 58 15.76 7.41 2.89
N ASP A 59 16.20 8.53 3.45
CA ASP A 59 15.83 8.93 4.81
C ASP A 59 14.32 9.21 4.93
N LYS A 60 13.69 9.60 3.81
CA LYS A 60 12.23 9.79 3.73
C LYS A 60 11.45 8.49 3.96
N LEU A 61 12.10 7.33 3.79
CA LEU A 61 11.49 6.03 3.99
C LEU A 61 11.55 5.55 5.44
N ILE A 62 12.48 6.06 6.25
CA ILE A 62 12.70 5.65 7.64
C ILE A 62 11.41 5.60 8.47
N PRO A 63 10.51 6.61 8.42
CA PRO A 63 9.27 6.60 9.19
C PRO A 63 8.32 5.45 8.82
N PHE A 64 8.48 4.85 7.65
CA PHE A 64 7.59 3.82 7.11
C PHE A 64 8.13 2.40 7.25
N LEU A 65 9.40 2.20 7.67
CA LEU A 65 10.03 0.88 7.67
C LEU A 65 9.26 -0.17 8.48
N CYS A 66 8.76 0.18 9.67
CA CYS A 66 7.96 -0.73 10.48
C CYS A 66 6.65 -1.12 9.79
N TYR A 67 5.99 -0.14 9.16
CA TYR A 67 4.77 -0.40 8.39
C TYR A 67 5.05 -1.24 7.14
N LEU A 68 6.13 -0.94 6.41
CA LEU A 68 6.54 -1.70 5.22
C LEU A 68 6.84 -3.15 5.58
N LYS A 69 7.54 -3.39 6.69
CA LYS A 69 7.76 -4.75 7.20
C LYS A 69 6.43 -5.46 7.44
N LEU A 70 5.49 -4.82 8.12
CA LEU A 70 4.17 -5.38 8.41
C LEU A 70 3.39 -5.72 7.13
N VAL A 71 3.23 -4.76 6.22
CA VAL A 71 2.43 -4.97 5.00
C VAL A 71 3.09 -5.96 4.04
N LEU A 72 4.42 -5.95 3.90
CA LEU A 72 5.12 -6.92 3.06
C LEU A 72 5.05 -8.34 3.65
N THR A 73 5.09 -8.48 4.97
CA THR A 73 4.88 -9.78 5.65
C THR A 73 3.45 -10.27 5.40
N ALA A 74 2.46 -9.40 5.48
CA ALA A 74 1.07 -9.72 5.16
C ALA A 74 0.91 -10.19 3.70
N LEU A 75 1.48 -9.45 2.74
CA LEU A 75 1.42 -9.80 1.32
C LEU A 75 2.14 -11.12 1.02
N TRP A 76 3.23 -11.44 1.72
CA TRP A 76 3.96 -12.69 1.53
C TRP A 76 3.16 -13.93 1.96
N LYS A 77 2.23 -13.79 2.91
CA LYS A 77 1.34 -14.87 3.35
C LYS A 77 0.19 -15.14 2.37
N LEU A 78 -0.13 -14.20 1.49
CA LEU A 78 -1.23 -14.38 0.53
C LEU A 78 -0.83 -15.38 -0.56
N PRO A 79 -1.79 -16.18 -1.07
CA PRO A 79 -1.52 -17.12 -2.14
C PRO A 79 -1.10 -16.38 -3.42
N SER A 80 -0.04 -16.87 -4.07
CA SER A 80 0.39 -16.36 -5.38
C SER A 80 -0.63 -16.74 -6.46
N MET A 81 -1.08 -15.76 -7.24
CA MET A 81 -1.97 -15.98 -8.38
C MET A 81 -1.25 -15.74 -9.71
N LYS A 82 -1.39 -16.67 -10.66
CA LYS A 82 -0.89 -16.52 -12.04
C LYS A 82 -2.07 -16.16 -12.94
N THR A 83 -2.26 -14.87 -13.19
CA THR A 83 -3.35 -14.36 -14.03
C THR A 83 -2.91 -13.09 -14.77
N THR A 84 -3.58 -12.78 -15.87
CA THR A 84 -3.38 -11.51 -16.58
C THR A 84 -3.97 -10.37 -15.78
N VAL A 85 -3.16 -9.34 -15.50
CA VAL A 85 -3.58 -8.13 -14.80
C VAL A 85 -3.44 -6.91 -15.72
N TRP A 86 -4.28 -5.90 -15.47
CA TRP A 86 -4.31 -4.67 -16.25
C TRP A 86 -4.12 -3.47 -15.31
N SER A 87 -3.29 -2.50 -15.70
CA SER A 87 -3.08 -1.26 -14.96
C SER A 87 -3.37 -0.07 -15.87
N GLY A 88 -4.44 0.67 -15.57
CA GLY A 88 -4.79 1.90 -16.27
C GLY A 88 -3.87 3.03 -15.80
N VAL A 89 -3.21 3.69 -16.74
CA VAL A 89 -2.32 4.83 -16.48
C VAL A 89 -2.83 6.06 -17.22
N LYS A 90 -2.63 7.24 -16.63
CA LYS A 90 -2.95 8.51 -17.27
C LYS A 90 -1.74 8.96 -18.10
N GLY A 91 -1.91 9.04 -19.41
CA GLY A 91 -0.87 9.45 -20.36
C GLY A 91 -0.35 8.29 -21.22
N ASP A 92 0.38 8.63 -22.27
CA ASP A 92 1.01 7.65 -23.15
C ASP A 92 2.38 7.22 -22.60
N LEU A 93 2.52 5.94 -22.25
CA LEU A 93 3.75 5.33 -21.77
C LEU A 93 4.42 4.43 -22.81
N SER A 94 3.91 4.37 -24.05
CA SER A 94 4.39 3.46 -25.10
C SER A 94 5.89 3.56 -25.36
N THR A 95 6.45 4.78 -25.27
CA THR A 95 7.87 5.05 -25.46
C THR A 95 8.77 4.54 -24.33
N GLN A 96 8.22 4.31 -23.14
CA GLN A 96 8.97 3.83 -21.96
C GLN A 96 9.06 2.30 -21.89
N TYR A 97 8.22 1.58 -22.64
CA TYR A 97 8.15 0.11 -22.61
C TYR A 97 8.25 -0.49 -24.02
N PRO A 98 9.43 -0.42 -24.67
CA PRO A 98 9.63 -1.06 -25.96
C PRO A 98 9.57 -2.59 -25.85
N ILE A 99 9.03 -3.25 -26.87
CA ILE A 99 8.92 -4.72 -26.91
C ILE A 99 10.31 -5.35 -26.87
N GLY A 100 10.54 -6.27 -25.92
CA GLY A 100 11.72 -7.15 -25.91
C GLY A 100 13.00 -6.60 -25.29
N LYS A 101 12.92 -5.56 -24.46
CA LYS A 101 14.03 -5.12 -23.58
C LYS A 101 13.76 -5.44 -22.12
#